data_AF-A0A848M076-F1
#
_entry.id   AF-A0A848M076-F1
#
_cell.length_a   1.000
_cell.length_b   1.000
_cell.length_c   1.000
_cell.angle_alpha   90.00
_cell.angle_beta   90.00
_cell.angle_gamma   90.00
#
_symmetry.space_group_name_H-M   'P 1'
#
loop_
_entity.id
_entity.type
_entity.pdbx_description
1 polymer ?
#
loop_
_entity_poly.entity_id
_entity_poly.type
_entity_poly.pdbx_seq_one_letter_code
_entity_poly.pdbx_strand_id
1 'polypeptide(L)'
;MECTRCGACCVAPDIAALDKPLGLRCPHLTEDNLCSVYERRPSVCRQYEADEVCRLIEAPTLDERVRKYLDLFGLTAEAEAVREQGCPSMRAARRLASGRPPPRRE
;
A
#
# COMPACT_ATOMS: atom_id res chain seq x y z
N MET A 1 15.78 1.08 -14.31
CA MET A 1 16.54 0.60 -13.12
C MET A 1 15.93 -0.70 -12.64
N GLU A 2 16.60 -1.48 -11.79
CA GLU A 2 16.08 -2.77 -11.33
C GLU A 2 15.26 -2.62 -10.05
N CYS A 3 14.14 -3.35 -9.97
CA CYS A 3 13.29 -3.38 -8.78
C CYS A 3 13.97 -4.18 -7.67
N THR A 4 14.20 -3.54 -6.51
CA THR A 4 14.84 -4.16 -5.33
C THR A 4 13.89 -5.00 -4.48
N ARG A 5 12.63 -5.18 -4.93
CA ARG A 5 11.57 -5.90 -4.19
C ARG A 5 11.36 -5.38 -2.77
N CYS A 6 11.57 -4.07 -2.57
CA CYS A 6 11.54 -3.45 -1.24
C CYS A 6 10.14 -3.33 -0.60
N GLY A 7 9.05 -3.59 -1.35
CA GLY A 7 7.68 -3.52 -0.84
C GLY A 7 7.09 -2.10 -0.71
N ALA A 8 7.85 -1.03 -0.95
CA ALA A 8 7.38 0.35 -0.78
C ALA A 8 6.13 0.67 -1.63
N CYS A 9 6.11 0.27 -2.90
CA CYS A 9 4.94 0.44 -3.78
C CYS A 9 3.70 -0.34 -3.30
N CYS A 10 3.86 -1.35 -2.44
CA CYS A 10 2.76 -2.10 -1.85
C CYS A 10 2.24 -1.47 -0.55
N VAL A 11 2.89 -0.45 0.01
CA VAL A 11 2.48 0.22 1.25
C VAL A 11 2.20 1.70 1.02
N ALA A 12 3.13 2.43 0.43
CA ALA A 12 3.12 3.89 0.41
C ALA A 12 2.01 4.52 -0.46
N PRO A 13 1.87 4.20 -1.76
CA PRO A 13 0.87 4.86 -2.61
C PRO A 13 -0.55 4.40 -2.29
N ASP A 14 -1.53 5.25 -2.53
CA ASP A 14 -2.90 4.78 -2.77
C ASP A 14 -3.00 4.18 -4.18
N ILE A 15 -3.89 3.21 -4.34
CA ILE A 15 -4.16 2.59 -5.65
C ILE A 15 -5.67 2.51 -5.80
N ALA A 16 -6.25 3.55 -6.40
CA ALA A 16 -7.71 3.67 -6.58
C ALA A 16 -8.34 2.43 -7.24
N ALA A 17 -7.68 1.85 -8.25
CA ALA A 17 -8.15 0.65 -8.94
C ALA A 17 -8.26 -0.60 -8.03
N LEU A 18 -7.57 -0.59 -6.89
CA LEU A 18 -7.63 -1.65 -5.89
C LEU A 18 -8.41 -1.24 -4.65
N ASP A 19 -8.87 0.01 -4.58
CA ASP A 19 -9.35 0.61 -3.33
C ASP A 19 -8.24 0.45 -2.25
N LYS A 20 -6.98 0.74 -2.58
CA LYS A 20 -5.88 0.68 -1.60
C LYS A 20 -5.66 2.07 -1.03
N PRO A 21 -5.85 2.30 0.28
CA PRO A 21 -5.60 3.61 0.85
C PRO A 21 -4.12 3.92 0.95
N LEU A 22 -3.82 5.20 0.91
CA LEU A 22 -2.49 5.77 1.08
C LEU A 22 -1.85 5.28 2.38
N GLY A 23 -0.57 4.92 2.35
CA GLY A 23 0.21 4.56 3.53
C GLY A 23 -0.23 3.28 4.26
N LEU A 24 -1.24 2.54 3.77
CA LEU A 24 -1.68 1.28 4.38
C LEU A 24 -1.05 0.07 3.69
N ARG A 25 -0.58 -0.90 4.49
CA ARG A 25 0.02 -2.13 3.96
C ARG A 25 -0.97 -2.93 3.11
N CYS A 26 -0.57 -3.32 1.90
CA CYS A 26 -1.36 -4.24 1.08
C CYS A 26 -1.53 -5.59 1.79
N PRO A 27 -2.75 -6.17 1.85
CA PRO A 27 -3.02 -7.44 2.55
C PRO A 27 -2.38 -8.67 1.89
N HIS A 28 -1.79 -8.51 0.70
CA HIS A 28 -1.05 -9.56 0.00
C HIS A 28 0.47 -9.42 0.16
N LEU A 29 0.96 -8.36 0.81
CA LEU A 29 2.40 -8.17 1.05
C LEU A 29 2.83 -9.00 2.26
N THR A 30 3.63 -10.05 2.02
CA THR A 30 4.21 -10.91 3.05
C THR A 30 5.29 -10.18 3.84
N GLU A 31 5.80 -10.79 4.90
CA GLU A 31 6.88 -10.24 5.73
C GLU A 31 8.19 -10.09 4.93
N ASP A 32 8.44 -10.98 3.98
CA ASP A 32 9.60 -10.91 3.07
C ASP A 32 9.46 -9.86 1.95
N ASN A 33 8.46 -8.97 2.03
CA ASN A 33 8.13 -7.97 1.01
C ASN A 33 7.78 -8.56 -0.37
N LEU A 34 7.33 -9.82 -0.39
CA LEU A 34 6.85 -10.50 -1.59
C LEU A 34 5.32 -10.47 -1.64
N CYS A 35 4.77 -10.66 -2.84
CA CYS A 35 3.33 -10.72 -3.01
C CYS A 35 2.87 -12.17 -2.95
N SER A 36 1.98 -12.49 -2.00
CA SER A 36 1.42 -13.85 -1.83
C SER A 36 0.55 -14.32 -3.00
N VAL A 37 0.14 -13.40 -3.88
CA VAL A 37 -0.67 -13.69 -5.08
C VAL A 37 0.04 -13.23 -6.36
N TYR A 38 1.37 -13.37 -6.41
CA TYR A 38 2.20 -12.88 -7.52
C TYR A 38 1.66 -13.24 -8.91
N GLU A 39 1.29 -14.51 -9.13
CA GLU A 39 0.72 -15.00 -10.39
C GLU A 39 -0.66 -14.43 -10.73
N ARG A 40 -1.37 -13.89 -9.74
CA ARG A 40 -2.71 -13.30 -9.91
C ARG A 40 -2.69 -11.78 -9.76
N ARG A 41 -1.51 -11.15 -9.82
CA ARG A 41 -1.39 -9.69 -9.72
C ARG A 41 -2.28 -9.00 -10.78
N PRO A 42 -3.06 -7.98 -10.38
CA PRO A 42 -3.84 -7.17 -11.31
C PRO A 42 -2.91 -6.36 -12.23
N SER A 43 -3.45 -5.90 -13.37
CA SER A 43 -2.70 -5.15 -14.39
C SER A 43 -1.92 -3.98 -13.79
N VAL A 44 -2.55 -3.18 -12.92
CA VAL A 44 -1.92 -2.04 -12.25
C VAL A 44 -0.64 -2.41 -11.48
N CYS A 45 -0.60 -3.59 -10.86
CA CYS A 45 0.60 -4.06 -10.16
C CYS A 45 1.64 -4.69 -11.10
N ARG A 46 1.21 -5.25 -12.25
CA ARG A 46 2.11 -5.85 -13.24
C ARG A 46 2.79 -4.81 -14.12
N GLN A 47 2.10 -3.72 -14.40
CA GLN A 47 2.59 -2.60 -15.21
C GLN A 47 3.45 -1.62 -14.41
N TYR A 48 3.55 -1.80 -13.09
CA TYR A 48 4.43 -0.97 -12.27
C TYR A 48 5.89 -1.29 -12.57
N GLU A 49 6.63 -0.28 -13.02
CA GLU A 49 8.06 -0.35 -13.29
C GLU A 49 8.83 0.53 -12.31
N ALA A 50 10.03 0.07 -11.92
CA ALA A 50 10.87 0.83 -11.01
C ALA A 50 11.48 2.05 -11.72
N ASP A 51 11.31 3.22 -11.12
CA ASP A 51 11.70 4.53 -11.65
C ASP A 51 12.51 5.33 -10.63
N GLU A 52 12.83 6.58 -10.96
CA GLU A 52 13.66 7.46 -10.13
C GLU A 52 13.15 7.60 -8.68
N VAL A 53 11.84 7.55 -8.46
CA VAL A 53 11.24 7.58 -7.12
C VAL A 53 11.79 6.46 -6.25
N CYS A 54 11.96 5.25 -6.81
CA CYS A 54 12.50 4.10 -6.08
C CYS A 54 13.92 4.34 -5.54
N ARG A 55 14.73 5.16 -6.22
CA ARG A 55 16.07 5.56 -5.77
C ARG A 55 15.99 6.62 -4.70
N LEU A 56 15.17 7.66 -4.89
CA LEU A 56 15.03 8.77 -3.95
C LEU A 56 14.56 8.31 -2.56
N ILE A 57 13.70 7.29 -2.52
CA ILE A 57 13.17 6.74 -1.27
C ILE A 57 14.03 5.62 -0.69
N GLU A 58 15.20 5.31 -1.26
CA GLU A 58 16.02 4.20 -0.80
C GLU A 58 16.40 4.32 0.68
N ALA A 59 16.16 3.23 1.42
CA ALA A 59 16.44 3.14 2.84
C ALA A 59 16.58 1.67 3.29
N PRO A 60 17.21 1.42 4.46
CA PRO A 60 17.40 0.08 5.02
C PRO A 60 16.09 -0.65 5.37
N THR A 61 15.03 0.07 5.72
CA THR A 61 13.75 -0.53 6.17
C THR A 61 12.60 -0.12 5.27
N LEU A 62 11.57 -0.98 5.17
CA LEU A 62 10.35 -0.66 4.43
C LEU A 62 9.66 0.59 5.00
N ASP A 63 9.51 0.69 6.32
CA ASP A 63 8.87 1.83 6.97
C ASP A 63 9.59 3.15 6.67
N GLU A 64 10.92 3.14 6.61
CA GLU A 64 11.67 4.32 6.21
C GLU A 64 11.50 4.67 4.74
N ARG A 65 11.44 3.67 3.84
CA ARG A 65 11.11 3.90 2.42
C ARG A 65 9.71 4.51 2.26
N VAL A 66 8.74 4.02 3.02
CA VAL A 66 7.36 4.54 3.02
C VAL A 66 7.33 5.99 3.51
N ARG A 67 8.04 6.31 4.60
CA ARG A 67 8.14 7.68 5.10
C ARG A 67 8.75 8.61 4.06
N LYS A 68 9.89 8.23 3.47
CA LYS A 68 10.54 9.01 2.40
C LYS A 68 9.63 9.21 1.19
N TYR A 69 8.84 8.20 0.81
CA TYR A 69 7.85 8.34 -0.25
C TYR A 69 6.81 9.40 0.11
N LEU A 70 6.18 9.28 1.30
CA LEU A 70 5.17 10.23 1.74
C LEU A 70 5.72 11.66 1.83
N ASP A 71 6.93 11.82 2.37
CA ASP A 71 7.60 13.12 2.45
C ASP A 71 7.91 13.70 1.06
N LEU A 72 8.39 12.87 0.13
CA LEU A 72 8.71 13.29 -1.26
C LEU A 72 7.49 13.85 -1.98
N PHE A 73 6.31 13.28 -1.74
CA PHE A 73 5.05 13.73 -2.35
C PHE A 73 4.25 14.70 -1.48
N GLY A 74 4.73 15.03 -0.27
CA GLY A 74 4.03 15.91 0.67
C GLY A 74 2.73 15.32 1.23
N LEU A 75 2.67 14.00 1.40
CA LEU A 75 1.47 13.22 1.75
C LEU A 75 1.46 12.67 3.19
N THR A 76 2.39 13.11 4.03
CA THR A 76 2.59 12.55 5.37
C THR A 76 1.37 12.77 6.27
N ALA A 77 0.81 13.99 6.27
CA ALA A 77 -0.37 14.31 7.07
C ALA A 77 -1.62 13.55 6.60
N GLU A 78 -1.81 13.39 5.30
CA GLU A 78 -2.91 12.63 4.71
C GLU A 78 -2.81 11.14 5.07
N ALA A 79 -1.61 10.55 4.98
CA ALA A 79 -1.39 9.17 5.36
C ALA A 79 -1.63 8.94 6.87
N GLU A 80 -1.26 9.90 7.72
CA GLU A 80 -1.56 9.86 9.16
C GLU A 80 -3.07 9.94 9.42
N ALA A 81 -3.78 10.87 8.78
CA ALA A 81 -5.23 10.97 8.88
C ALA A 81 -5.93 9.68 8.43
N VAL A 82 -5.46 9.05 7.35
CA VAL A 82 -5.95 7.75 6.84
C VAL A 82 -5.75 6.63 7.88
N ARG A 83 -4.63 6.64 8.62
CA ARG A 83 -4.34 5.67 9.68
C ARG A 83 -5.21 5.90 10.92
N GLU A 84 -5.36 7.16 11.33
CA GLU A 84 -6.14 7.57 12.52
C GLU A 84 -7.64 7.33 12.35
N GLN A 85 -8.18 7.55 11.15
CA GLN A 85 -9.61 7.35 10.86
C GLN A 85 -10.06 5.89 10.98
N GLY A 86 -9.12 4.93 11.01
CA GLY A 86 -9.44 3.51 11.21
C GLY A 86 -10.35 2.93 10.11
N CYS A 87 -9.73 2.29 9.11
CA CYS A 87 -10.35 1.62 7.95
C CYS A 87 -11.05 2.50 6.90
N PRO A 88 -10.29 3.19 6.01
CA PRO A 88 -10.81 3.80 4.79
C PRO A 88 -10.59 2.92 3.54
N SER A 89 -10.05 1.70 3.77
CA SER A 89 -10.50 0.43 3.16
C SER A 89 -9.77 -0.07 1.90
N MET A 90 -9.36 -1.35 1.85
CA MET A 90 -9.51 -2.29 0.69
C MET A 90 -10.86 -3.02 0.87
N ARG A 91 -11.93 -2.25 0.76
CA ARG A 91 -13.24 -2.34 1.44
C ARG A 91 -13.33 -3.19 2.71
N ALA A 92 -12.87 -2.52 3.75
CA ALA A 92 -12.63 -2.89 5.12
C ALA A 92 -11.57 -3.98 5.23
N ALA A 93 -10.64 -3.99 4.26
CA ALA A 93 -9.45 -4.84 4.13
C ALA A 93 -9.68 -6.30 4.51
N ARG A 94 -10.94 -6.78 4.41
CA ARG A 94 -11.48 -8.03 4.97
C ARG A 94 -12.28 -7.98 6.31
N ARG A 95 -13.31 -7.11 6.50
CA ARG A 95 -14.58 -7.57 7.20
C ARG A 95 -15.15 -8.84 6.54
N LEU A 96 -14.72 -9.03 5.30
CA LEU A 96 -14.92 -10.16 4.41
C LEU A 96 -14.06 -11.40 4.69
N ALA A 97 -12.92 -11.31 5.40
CA ALA A 97 -12.19 -12.55 5.75
C ALA A 97 -12.95 -13.39 6.78
N SER A 98 -14.01 -12.83 7.37
CA SER A 98 -14.70 -13.31 8.57
C SER A 98 -16.24 -13.25 8.51
N GLY A 99 -16.86 -12.88 7.37
CA GLY A 99 -18.31 -13.06 7.14
C GLY A 99 -19.29 -12.17 7.94
N ARG A 100 -18.92 -10.94 8.34
CA ARG A 100 -19.79 -10.06 9.17
C ARG A 100 -20.42 -8.90 8.36
N PRO A 101 -21.74 -8.64 8.46
CA PRO A 101 -22.39 -7.61 7.64
C PRO A 101 -22.04 -6.18 8.08
N PRO A 102 -22.19 -5.19 7.18
CA PRO A 102 -21.96 -3.77 7.48
C PRO A 102 -23.09 -3.19 8.36
N PRO A 103 -22.81 -2.20 9.24
CA PRO A 103 -23.86 -1.51 9.98
C PRO A 103 -24.74 -0.70 9.03
N ARG A 104 -26.07 -0.74 9.23
CA ARG A 104 -27.02 0.09 8.49
C ARG A 104 -26.75 1.56 8.84
N ARG A 105 -26.64 2.41 7.84
CA ARG A 105 -26.66 3.87 8.02
C ARG A 105 -28.12 4.27 8.15
N GLU A 106 -28.40 5.09 9.15
CA GLU A 106 -29.71 5.67 9.47
C GLU A 106 -30.25 6.53 8.32
#